data_AF-A0A369JXQ7-F1
#
_entry.id   AF-A0A369JXQ7-F1
#
_cell.length_a   1.000
_cell.length_b   1.000
_cell.length_c   1.000
_cell.angle_alpha   90.00
_cell.angle_beta   90.00
_cell.angle_gamma   90.00
#
_symmetry.space_group_name_H-M   'P 1'
#
loop_
_entity.id
_entity.type
_entity.pdbx_description
1 polymer ?
#
loop_
_entity_poly.entity_id
_entity_poly.type
_entity_poly.pdbx_seq_one_letter_code
_entity_poly.pdbx_strand_id
1 'polypeptide(L)'
;MPGLHRHTKATPDRSHGRVANRKPPPTPVHRRNATITKLTKESLHQIFVLCKRSAAPSERSAPLSLTWVSKSWRSLARSIPQLWTSLELRKSGGGSLPRQVAHWTNLAGDLPMSLAYNFPNNFPHEFWKHPTLSSTIVPFATRVRHLALAVEPK
;
A
#
# COMPACT_ATOMS: atom_id res chain seq x y z
N MET A 1 30.58 -53.10 -3.23
CA MET A 1 29.72 -54.28 -3.48
C MET A 1 28.60 -53.87 -4.43
N PRO A 2 28.40 -54.62 -5.53
CA PRO A 2 27.53 -54.29 -6.66
C PRO A 2 26.08 -54.67 -6.40
N GLY A 3 25.15 -54.16 -7.22
CA GLY A 3 23.75 -54.62 -7.18
C GLY A 3 22.82 -53.86 -8.13
N LEU A 4 23.01 -54.05 -9.44
CA LEU A 4 21.95 -53.93 -10.45
C LEU A 4 20.68 -54.64 -9.94
N HIS A 5 19.49 -54.12 -10.24
CA HIS A 5 18.36 -54.89 -10.80
C HIS A 5 17.36 -53.94 -11.48
N ARG A 6 17.26 -54.05 -12.81
CA ARG A 6 16.14 -53.55 -13.61
C ARG A 6 14.95 -54.50 -13.37
N HIS A 7 13.73 -54.00 -13.30
CA HIS A 7 12.58 -54.72 -13.84
C HIS A 7 11.50 -53.79 -14.38
N THR A 8 10.90 -54.30 -15.45
CA THR A 8 10.04 -53.67 -16.46
C THR A 8 8.55 -53.85 -16.20
N LYS A 9 7.76 -52.95 -16.82
CA LYS A 9 6.40 -53.14 -17.40
C LYS A 9 5.24 -53.54 -16.46
N ALA A 10 4.15 -52.78 -16.52
CA ALA A 10 2.98 -53.11 -17.35
C ALA A 10 1.81 -52.13 -17.11
N THR A 11 1.21 -51.65 -18.20
CA THR A 11 -0.08 -50.94 -18.27
C THR A 11 -1.20 -51.96 -18.49
N PRO A 12 -2.38 -51.79 -17.89
CA PRO A 12 -3.62 -51.78 -18.67
C PRO A 12 -4.57 -50.67 -18.19
N ASP A 13 -5.13 -49.84 -19.05
CA ASP A 13 -6.27 -50.04 -19.96
C ASP A 13 -7.54 -49.35 -19.42
N ARG A 14 -7.84 -48.23 -20.10
CA ARG A 14 -9.17 -47.82 -20.57
C ARG A 14 -10.34 -47.83 -19.58
N SER A 15 -10.76 -46.62 -19.25
CA SER A 15 -12.17 -46.32 -18.96
C SER A 15 -12.60 -45.12 -19.79
N HIS A 16 -13.31 -45.42 -20.88
CA HIS A 16 -14.15 -44.46 -21.61
C HIS A 16 -15.24 -43.98 -20.67
N GLY A 17 -15.30 -42.66 -20.43
CA GLY A 17 -16.31 -42.09 -19.55
C GLY A 17 -16.53 -40.61 -19.80
N ARG A 18 -17.58 -40.33 -20.57
CA ARG A 18 -18.40 -39.10 -20.50
C ARG A 18 -17.73 -37.79 -20.96
N VAL A 19 -17.90 -37.51 -22.25
CA VAL A 19 -17.87 -36.13 -22.77
C VAL A 19 -19.10 -35.41 -22.23
N ALA A 20 -18.96 -34.78 -21.06
CA ALA A 20 -19.95 -33.87 -20.51
C ALA A 20 -20.00 -32.63 -21.41
N ASN A 21 -21.17 -32.38 -22.00
CA ASN A 21 -21.52 -31.19 -22.76
C ASN A 21 -21.49 -29.98 -21.80
N ARG A 22 -20.30 -29.43 -21.54
CA ARG A 22 -20.11 -28.26 -20.69
C ARG A 22 -20.52 -27.03 -21.50
N LYS A 23 -21.71 -26.51 -21.21
CA LYS A 23 -22.14 -25.17 -21.63
C LYS A 23 -20.98 -24.20 -21.34
N PRO A 24 -20.48 -23.44 -22.34
CA PRO A 24 -19.36 -22.56 -22.12
C PRO A 24 -19.71 -21.58 -20.98
N PRO A 25 -18.77 -21.33 -20.05
CA PRO A 25 -19.00 -20.39 -18.97
C PRO A 25 -19.46 -19.05 -19.56
N PRO A 26 -20.46 -18.37 -18.96
CA PRO A 26 -20.85 -17.04 -19.41
C PRO A 26 -19.58 -16.19 -19.45
N THR A 27 -19.29 -15.65 -20.63
CA THR A 27 -18.13 -14.78 -20.81
C THR A 27 -18.19 -13.70 -19.74
N PRO A 28 -17.07 -13.43 -19.03
CA PRO A 28 -17.06 -12.40 -18.01
C PRO A 28 -17.49 -11.11 -18.71
N VAL A 29 -18.67 -10.62 -18.34
CA VAL A 29 -19.17 -9.32 -18.77
C VAL A 29 -18.19 -8.32 -18.21
N HIS A 30 -17.18 -7.96 -19.01
CA HIS A 30 -16.33 -6.82 -18.77
C HIS A 30 -17.26 -5.61 -18.76
N ARG A 31 -17.77 -5.26 -17.57
CA ARG A 31 -18.27 -3.92 -17.29
C ARG A 31 -17.08 -3.01 -17.56
N ARG A 32 -17.02 -2.52 -18.79
CA ARG A 32 -16.04 -1.53 -19.22
C ARG A 32 -16.32 -0.30 -18.36
N ASN A 33 -15.44 -0.05 -17.39
CA ASN A 33 -15.38 1.21 -16.64
C ASN A 33 -14.90 2.34 -17.56
N ALA A 34 -15.59 2.55 -18.70
CA ALA A 34 -15.21 3.44 -19.79
C ALA A 34 -15.35 4.93 -19.44
N THR A 35 -15.86 5.25 -18.25
CA THR A 35 -16.13 6.62 -17.82
C THR A 35 -14.93 7.28 -17.12
N ILE A 36 -14.15 6.54 -16.31
CA ILE A 36 -13.00 7.13 -15.59
C ILE A 36 -11.85 7.48 -16.54
N THR A 37 -11.68 6.75 -17.65
CA THR A 37 -10.62 7.01 -18.62
C THR A 37 -10.82 8.29 -19.44
N LYS A 38 -12.01 8.91 -19.37
CA LYS A 38 -12.29 10.20 -20.03
C LYS A 38 -11.88 11.41 -19.22
N LEU A 39 -11.55 11.25 -17.93
CA LEU A 39 -11.07 12.35 -17.11
C LEU A 39 -9.68 12.79 -17.59
N THR A 40 -9.52 14.08 -17.84
CA THR A 40 -8.21 14.65 -18.16
C THR A 40 -7.29 14.54 -16.94
N LYS A 41 -5.97 14.57 -17.18
CA LYS A 41 -4.98 14.59 -16.09
C LYS A 41 -5.20 15.77 -15.14
N GLU A 42 -5.66 16.89 -15.67
CA GLU A 42 -5.97 18.10 -14.90
C GLU A 42 -7.14 17.89 -13.92
N SER A 43 -8.25 17.31 -14.40
CA SER A 43 -9.38 17.01 -13.51
C SER A 43 -9.00 15.99 -12.43
N LEU A 44 -8.22 14.97 -12.77
CA LEU A 44 -7.71 14.01 -11.79
C LEU A 44 -6.80 14.67 -10.75
N HIS A 45 -5.93 15.59 -11.17
CA HIS A 45 -5.08 16.36 -10.27
C HIS A 45 -5.91 17.15 -9.26
N GLN A 46 -6.94 17.87 -9.71
CA GLN A 46 -7.83 18.63 -8.83
C GLN A 46 -8.56 17.72 -7.83
N ILE A 47 -9.08 16.58 -8.29
CA ILE A 47 -9.72 15.58 -7.42
C ILE A 47 -8.74 15.12 -6.34
N PHE A 48 -7.50 14.80 -6.70
CA PHE A 48 -6.52 14.31 -5.73
C PHE A 48 -6.20 15.36 -4.66
N VAL A 49 -6.02 16.62 -5.07
CA VAL A 49 -5.79 17.74 -4.14
C VAL A 49 -6.97 17.92 -3.19
N LEU A 50 -8.21 17.78 -3.66
CA LEU A 50 -9.40 17.84 -2.81
C LEU A 50 -9.48 16.66 -1.83
N CYS A 51 -9.05 15.46 -2.24
CA CYS A 51 -9.02 14.28 -1.37
C CYS A 51 -8.01 14.38 -0.21
N LYS A 52 -7.03 15.29 -0.26
CA LYS A 52 -6.03 15.51 0.79
C LYS A 52 -6.63 15.86 2.17
N ARG A 53 -7.89 16.32 2.21
CA ARG A 53 -8.55 16.81 3.45
C ARG A 53 -8.76 15.76 4.56
N SER A 54 -8.65 14.45 4.27
CA SER A 54 -8.79 13.42 5.31
C SER A 54 -7.42 13.03 5.85
N ALA A 55 -7.03 13.64 6.98
CA ALA A 55 -5.69 13.53 7.56
C ALA A 55 -5.37 12.18 8.20
N ALA A 56 -6.33 11.24 8.31
CA ALA A 56 -6.13 9.95 8.95
C ALA A 56 -5.62 8.90 7.93
N PRO A 57 -4.38 8.40 8.00
CA PRO A 57 -3.78 7.34 7.22
C PRO A 57 -4.37 6.02 7.69
N SER A 58 -5.39 5.59 6.97
CA SER A 58 -5.67 4.18 6.83
C SER A 58 -5.11 3.76 5.48
N GLU A 59 -4.88 2.47 5.25
CA GLU A 59 -4.65 1.96 3.89
C GLU A 59 -5.77 2.36 2.91
N ARG A 60 -6.93 2.75 3.45
CA ARG A 60 -8.10 3.24 2.74
C ARG A 60 -8.15 4.75 2.57
N SER A 61 -7.28 5.52 3.21
CA SER A 61 -7.30 6.97 3.08
C SER A 61 -6.37 7.44 1.96
N ALA A 62 -6.74 8.60 1.40
CA ALA A 62 -5.89 9.30 0.47
C ALA A 62 -4.63 9.79 1.22
N PRO A 63 -3.44 9.78 0.58
CA PRO A 63 -3.21 9.55 -0.84
C PRO A 63 -2.93 8.09 -1.24
N LEU A 64 -2.74 7.17 -0.29
CA LEU A 64 -2.35 5.79 -0.61
C LEU A 64 -3.41 5.10 -1.47
N SER A 65 -4.69 5.19 -1.11
CA SER A 65 -5.79 4.55 -1.84
C SER A 65 -5.82 4.92 -3.34
N LEU A 66 -5.45 6.15 -3.69
CA LEU A 66 -5.36 6.63 -5.08
C LEU A 66 -4.30 5.88 -5.89
N THR A 67 -3.23 5.39 -5.24
CA THR A 67 -2.16 4.63 -5.89
C THR A 67 -2.53 3.19 -6.23
N TRP A 68 -3.65 2.67 -5.71
CA TRP A 68 -4.11 1.30 -5.97
C TRP A 68 -5.13 1.20 -7.11
N VAL A 69 -5.65 2.32 -7.62
CA VAL A 69 -6.70 2.34 -8.65
C VAL A 69 -6.19 1.90 -10.03
N SER A 70 -5.14 2.53 -10.54
CA SER A 70 -4.55 2.21 -11.84
C SER A 70 -3.08 2.66 -11.93
N LYS A 71 -2.33 2.16 -12.92
CA LYS A 71 -0.95 2.63 -13.18
C LYS A 71 -0.89 4.15 -13.45
N SER A 72 -1.88 4.68 -14.18
CA SER A 72 -1.98 6.11 -14.50
C SER A 72 -2.21 6.95 -13.23
N TRP A 73 -3.16 6.54 -12.39
CA TRP A 73 -3.45 7.22 -11.12
C TRP A 73 -2.26 7.19 -10.16
N ARG A 74 -1.58 6.04 -10.07
CA ARG A 74 -0.35 5.92 -9.26
C ARG A 74 0.74 6.87 -9.75
N SER A 75 0.96 6.94 -11.06
CA SER A 75 1.97 7.84 -11.63
C SER A 75 1.62 9.30 -11.32
N LEU A 76 0.36 9.68 -11.48
CA LEU A 76 -0.11 11.04 -11.20
C LEU A 76 -0.04 11.39 -9.71
N ALA A 77 -0.47 10.48 -8.82
CA ALA A 77 -0.41 10.72 -7.37
C ALA A 77 1.03 10.95 -6.91
N ARG A 78 1.98 10.16 -7.42
CA ARG A 78 3.41 10.31 -7.11
C ARG A 78 4.02 11.60 -7.65
N SER A 79 3.45 12.18 -8.71
CA SER A 79 3.91 13.46 -9.27
C SER A 79 3.34 14.69 -8.59
N ILE A 80 2.54 14.54 -7.52
CA ILE A 80 1.92 15.65 -6.78
C ILE A 80 2.47 15.64 -5.34
N PRO A 81 3.61 16.30 -5.07
CA PRO A 81 4.26 16.28 -3.76
C PRO A 81 3.34 16.76 -2.62
N GLN A 82 2.42 17.68 -2.91
CA GLN A 82 1.47 18.22 -1.94
C GLN A 82 0.61 17.14 -1.30
N LEU A 83 0.33 16.02 -1.99
CA LEU A 83 -0.46 14.92 -1.42
C LEU A 83 0.24 14.22 -0.26
N TRP A 84 1.58 14.28 -0.24
CA TRP A 84 2.43 13.53 0.66
C TRP A 84 2.95 14.38 1.83
N THR A 85 2.44 15.61 2.00
CA THR A 85 2.90 16.50 3.08
C THR A 85 2.26 16.21 4.44
N SER A 86 1.34 15.25 4.52
CA SER A 86 0.72 14.82 5.78
C SER A 86 0.93 13.32 5.93
N LEU A 87 1.49 12.91 7.06
CA LEU A 87 1.71 11.52 7.40
C LEU A 87 1.37 11.32 8.86
N GLU A 88 0.40 10.47 9.14
CA GLU A 88 0.20 9.94 10.48
C GLU A 88 0.74 8.51 10.54
N LEU A 89 1.44 8.26 11.62
CA LEU A 89 2.19 7.06 11.87
C LEU A 89 1.42 6.27 12.92
N ARG A 90 1.00 5.07 12.53
CA ARG A 90 0.38 4.10 13.43
C ARG A 90 1.28 2.89 13.50
N LYS A 91 1.36 2.25 14.66
CA LYS A 91 2.09 0.99 14.82
C LYS A 91 1.34 -0.13 14.09
N SER A 92 1.57 -0.25 12.78
CA SER A 92 1.08 -1.38 11.99
C SER A 92 1.93 -2.61 12.28
N GLY A 93 1.30 -3.73 12.61
CA GLY A 93 1.96 -4.98 13.01
C GLY A 93 2.86 -5.66 11.97
N GLY A 94 3.06 -5.05 10.79
CA GLY A 94 3.90 -5.64 9.72
C GLY A 94 4.81 -4.69 8.95
N GLY A 95 4.79 -3.38 9.24
CA GLY A 95 5.54 -2.37 8.47
C GLY A 95 6.76 -1.81 9.20
N SER A 96 7.90 -1.70 8.52
CA SER A 96 9.06 -0.94 9.02
C SER A 96 8.77 0.56 8.96
N LEU A 97 8.55 1.18 10.12
CA LEU A 97 8.33 2.62 10.27
C LEU A 97 9.36 3.50 9.52
N PRO A 98 10.69 3.22 9.60
CA PRO A 98 11.69 3.95 8.82
C PRO A 98 11.43 3.96 7.32
N ARG A 99 11.02 2.82 6.74
CA ARG A 99 10.75 2.71 5.31
C ARG A 99 9.53 3.52 4.90
N GLN A 100 8.49 3.54 5.73
CA GLN A 100 7.28 4.31 5.45
C GLN A 100 7.57 5.81 5.46
N VAL A 101 8.25 6.31 6.50
CA VAL A 101 8.62 7.72 6.58
C VAL A 101 9.53 8.11 5.42
N ALA A 102 10.60 7.33 5.15
CA ALA A 102 11.50 7.61 4.04
C ALA A 102 10.78 7.61 2.68
N HIS A 103 9.84 6.69 2.47
CA HIS A 103 9.05 6.68 1.24
C HIS A 103 8.18 7.94 1.12
N TRP A 104 7.52 8.34 2.19
CA TRP A 104 6.64 9.50 2.21
C TRP A 104 7.40 10.81 2.05
N THR A 105 8.54 10.96 2.71
CA THR A 105 9.38 12.17 2.64
C THR A 105 9.97 12.36 1.26
N ASN A 106 10.34 11.27 0.58
CA ASN A 106 10.79 11.29 -0.81
C ASN A 106 9.68 11.75 -1.76
N LEU A 107 8.43 11.30 -1.55
CA LEU A 107 7.30 11.74 -2.37
C LEU A 107 6.91 13.19 -2.10
N ALA A 108 7.09 13.68 -0.87
CA ALA A 108 6.84 15.07 -0.52
C ALA A 108 7.90 16.05 -1.08
N GLY A 109 9.01 15.56 -1.64
CA GLY A 109 10.07 16.40 -2.22
C GLY A 109 10.74 17.25 -1.14
N ASP A 110 10.79 18.58 -1.30
CA ASP A 110 11.29 19.53 -0.30
C ASP A 110 10.17 20.22 0.49
N LEU A 111 8.91 19.81 0.29
CA LEU A 111 7.79 20.48 0.91
C LEU A 111 7.77 20.29 2.43
N PRO A 112 7.25 21.28 3.17
CA PRO A 112 7.04 21.16 4.61
C PRO A 112 6.01 20.08 4.93
N MET A 113 6.25 19.34 6.02
CA MET A 113 5.47 18.17 6.40
C MET A 113 4.77 18.32 7.74
N SER A 114 3.60 17.68 7.84
CA SER A 114 2.86 17.45 9.08
C SER A 114 2.96 15.97 9.43
N LEU A 115 3.50 15.68 10.59
CA LEU A 115 3.63 14.34 11.14
C LEU A 115 2.70 14.20 12.34
N ALA A 116 1.90 13.13 12.40
CA ALA A 116 1.27 12.72 13.65
C ALA A 116 1.70 11.31 14.02
N TYR A 117 1.87 11.03 15.31
CA TYR A 117 2.21 9.70 15.78
C TYR A 117 1.27 9.32 16.93
N ASN A 118 0.57 8.21 16.75
CA ASN A 118 -0.35 7.67 17.75
C ASN A 118 0.34 6.54 18.53
N PHE A 119 0.62 6.81 19.81
CA PHE A 119 1.19 5.85 20.74
C PHE A 119 0.14 4.82 21.14
N PRO A 120 0.47 3.51 21.07
CA PRO A 120 -0.36 2.51 21.71
C PRO A 120 -0.36 2.76 23.23
N ASN A 121 -1.49 2.58 23.88
CA ASN A 121 -1.68 2.93 25.30
C ASN A 121 -0.72 2.20 26.28
N ASN A 122 -0.04 1.13 25.82
CA ASN A 122 0.89 0.34 26.62
C ASN A 122 2.36 0.84 26.53
N PHE A 123 2.64 1.96 25.85
CA PHE A 123 4.00 2.35 25.45
C PHE A 123 4.76 3.48 26.20
N PRO A 124 4.26 4.16 27.27
CA PRO A 124 4.92 5.38 27.73
C PRO A 124 6.36 5.17 28.27
N HIS A 125 6.73 3.98 28.76
CA HIS A 125 8.09 3.74 29.33
C HIS A 125 9.16 3.28 28.33
N GLU A 126 8.77 2.85 27.12
CA GLU A 126 9.68 2.29 26.11
C GLU A 126 10.01 3.30 24.99
N PHE A 127 9.29 4.44 24.93
CA PHE A 127 9.39 5.40 23.83
C PHE A 127 10.82 5.89 23.59
N TRP A 128 11.49 6.37 24.63
CA TRP A 128 12.87 6.86 24.54
C TRP A 128 13.89 5.74 24.34
N LYS A 129 13.52 4.49 24.65
CA LYS A 129 14.36 3.32 24.42
C LYS A 129 14.29 2.81 22.99
N HIS A 130 13.32 3.28 22.18
CA HIS A 130 13.17 2.85 20.80
C HIS A 130 13.84 3.87 19.84
N PRO A 131 15.11 3.66 19.45
CA PRO A 131 15.87 4.58 18.60
C PRO A 131 15.26 4.73 17.19
N THR A 132 14.30 3.90 16.80
CA THR A 132 13.71 3.91 15.46
C THR A 132 12.99 5.22 15.16
N LEU A 133 12.27 5.83 16.10
CA LEU A 133 11.49 7.03 15.76
C LEU A 133 12.40 8.26 15.61
N SER A 134 13.34 8.46 16.53
CA SER A 134 14.32 9.54 16.43
C SER A 134 15.20 9.38 15.19
N SER A 135 15.78 8.19 14.95
CA SER A 135 16.58 7.95 13.73
C SER A 135 15.79 8.12 12.44
N THR A 136 14.48 7.88 12.46
CA THR A 136 13.62 8.04 11.29
C THR A 136 13.23 9.49 11.02
N ILE A 137 12.93 10.28 12.05
CA ILE A 137 12.42 11.65 11.91
C ILE A 137 13.55 12.66 11.81
N VAL A 138 14.66 12.46 12.54
CA VAL A 138 15.78 13.41 12.61
C VAL A 138 16.30 13.84 11.23
N PRO A 139 16.49 12.94 10.24
CA PRO A 139 16.95 13.34 8.91
C PRO A 139 16.01 14.32 8.18
N PHE A 140 14.75 14.40 8.59
CA PHE A 140 13.72 15.24 7.97
C PHE A 140 13.24 16.36 8.90
N ALA A 141 13.86 16.54 10.08
CA ALA A 141 13.38 17.43 11.13
C ALA A 141 13.22 18.89 10.64
N THR A 142 14.10 19.36 9.75
CA THR A 142 14.03 20.72 9.17
C THR A 142 12.79 20.97 8.33
N ARG A 143 12.14 19.92 7.85
CA ARG A 143 10.94 19.98 7.02
C ARG A 143 9.66 19.80 7.82
N VAL A 144 9.72 19.26 9.03
CA VAL A 144 8.53 19.02 9.86
C VAL A 144 8.07 20.35 10.45
N ARG A 145 6.87 20.80 10.10
CA ARG A 145 6.26 22.05 10.62
C ARG A 145 5.22 21.78 11.68
N HIS A 146 4.54 20.66 11.58
CA HIS A 146 3.55 20.23 12.55
C HIS A 146 3.91 18.82 13.01
N LEU A 147 4.09 18.65 14.32
CA LEU A 147 4.30 17.37 14.96
C LEU A 147 3.21 17.19 16.01
N ALA A 148 2.33 16.21 15.79
CA ALA A 148 1.29 15.85 16.74
C ALA A 148 1.63 14.49 17.37
N LEU A 149 1.62 14.45 18.69
CA LEU A 149 1.91 13.25 19.48
C LEU A 149 0.68 12.97 20.33
N ALA A 150 0.03 11.83 20.12
CA ALA A 150 -1.17 11.46 20.86
C ALA A 150 -1.07 10.03 21.37
N VAL A 151 -1.71 9.75 22.50
CA VAL A 151 -1.82 8.41 23.07
C VAL A 151 -3.23 7.92 22.78
N GLU A 152 -3.39 6.74 22.16
CA GLU A 152 -4.72 6.20 21.88
C GLU A 152 -5.46 5.95 23.20
N PRO A 153 -6.68 6.49 23.39
CA PRO A 153 -7.49 6.21 24.57
C PRO A 153 -7.85 4.71 24.64
N LYS A 154 -8.01 4.21 25.87
CA LYS A 154 -8.24 2.80 26.18
C LYS A 154 -9.66 2.37 25.85
#